data_AF-A0A397SRS9-F1
#
_entry.id   AF-A0A397SRS9-F1
#
_cell.length_a   1.000
_cell.length_b   1.000
_cell.length_c   1.000
_cell.angle_alpha   90.00
_cell.angle_beta   90.00
_cell.angle_gamma   90.00
#
_symmetry.space_group_name_H-M   'P 1'
#
loop_
_entity.id
_entity.type
_entity.pdbx_description
1 polymer ?
#
loop_
_entity_poly.entity_id
_entity_poly.type
_entity_poly.pdbx_seq_one_letter_code
_entity_poly.pdbx_strand_id
1 'polypeptide(L)'
;MLSVKKRNQLLELDLSLERLPYEIHSYSSYTSAYYPRNIMEDKPLEQSSRWSSSCNNEMQYIIIKLETMSIVHSITFGKFYKEHICNLKKFKVYGGLTPNNMDELLNSGLRNDEFPETFRLKHRANDILLPCQYIKIVPLVAYGPNFNFSIWYIELKGVRNQEIVQKAYYDYITYRENEAIRLCLKHFRQRNYLDVFNLLQSKTNLLIEDPSLTELYTQLVVNGDFQLAEDSMSNAAEKGLFEEYIRNFGYKHQWTKIEATNADGDSPCMRGGHQMCIDVEAGRIYLLGGWNGTKNLSDFWSYDVNAGIWTLISSDTRGQGGPSPRSNHRICLDPSTKRIYVLGRFIGRDMRANANYDSDFYLYDIINNEWEQLSENTLLEGGPGIIYDHQMCIDSEKQILYVFGGRTVHPDVDQFYYSGLYTYNIASKKWKLIRSDENDPVHFKSRIGHSMLLDPNERLLYIIGGDRDNKFLRFAS
;
A
#
# COMPACT_ATOMS: atom_id res chain seq x y z
N MET A 1 12.16 -6.59 26.61
CA MET A 1 12.83 -5.36 26.15
C MET A 1 11.87 -4.61 25.23
N LEU A 2 11.18 -3.60 25.77
CA LEU A 2 10.29 -2.72 25.00
C LEU A 2 11.12 -2.09 23.87
N SER A 3 10.64 -2.20 22.63
CA SER A 3 11.38 -1.78 21.45
C SER A 3 11.75 -0.28 21.55
N VAL A 4 12.95 0.04 21.10
CA VAL A 4 13.47 1.42 20.99
C VAL A 4 12.48 2.33 20.24
N LYS A 5 11.66 1.78 19.34
CA LYS A 5 10.54 2.47 18.67
C LYS A 5 9.49 3.01 19.63
N LYS A 6 9.13 2.29 20.71
CA LYS A 6 8.18 2.79 21.73
C LYS A 6 8.80 3.91 22.57
N ARG A 7 10.10 3.87 22.83
CA ARG A 7 10.84 4.95 23.51
C ARG A 7 10.94 6.22 22.64
N ASN A 8 11.03 6.05 21.32
CA ASN A 8 11.07 7.15 20.36
C ASN A 8 9.69 7.77 20.08
N GLN A 9 8.59 7.01 20.15
CA GLN A 9 7.23 7.56 20.16
C GLN A 9 6.90 8.29 21.47
N LEU A 10 7.52 7.91 22.60
CA LEU A 10 7.32 8.55 23.90
C LEU A 10 8.07 9.89 24.07
N LEU A 11 8.86 10.34 23.09
CA LEU A 11 9.51 11.66 23.06
C LEU A 11 8.79 12.68 22.15
N GLU A 12 7.65 12.31 21.54
CA GLU A 12 6.70 13.27 20.94
C GLU A 12 5.76 13.90 22.00
N LEU A 13 5.97 13.63 23.30
CA LEU A 13 5.28 14.33 24.39
C LEU A 13 5.84 15.77 24.58
N ASP A 14 4.98 16.76 24.26
CA ASP A 14 4.96 18.14 24.78
C ASP A 14 6.19 19.04 24.57
N LEU A 15 6.60 19.26 23.32
CA LEU A 15 7.37 20.47 22.99
C LEU A 15 6.44 21.51 22.37
N SER A 16 6.19 22.60 23.11
CA SER A 16 5.41 23.74 22.63
C SER A 16 6.10 24.37 21.42
N LEU A 17 5.48 24.23 20.25
CA LEU A 17 5.95 24.85 19.02
C LEU A 17 5.61 26.33 19.03
N GLU A 18 6.62 27.17 18.94
CA GLU A 18 6.49 28.63 18.94
C GLU A 18 6.83 29.20 17.58
N ARG A 19 6.29 30.39 17.28
CA ARG A 19 6.68 31.16 16.09
C ARG A 19 8.14 31.59 16.25
N LEU A 20 8.95 31.36 15.22
CA LEU A 20 10.37 31.70 15.20
C LEU A 20 10.56 33.03 14.44
N PRO A 21 10.93 34.13 15.13
CA PRO A 21 11.26 35.38 14.48
C PRO A 21 12.52 35.23 13.64
N TYR A 22 12.57 35.94 12.52
CA TYR A 22 13.68 35.92 11.59
C TYR A 22 13.87 37.27 10.91
N GLU A 23 15.06 37.50 10.38
CA GLU A 23 15.39 38.60 9.48
C GLU A 23 15.78 38.06 8.10
N ILE A 24 15.64 38.88 7.06
CA ILE A 24 16.17 38.52 5.74
C ILE A 24 17.69 38.69 5.78
N HIS A 25 18.42 37.58 5.61
CA HIS A 25 19.88 37.58 5.62
C HIS A 25 20.48 37.88 4.26
N SER A 26 20.01 37.20 3.22
CA SER A 26 20.43 37.43 1.84
C SER A 26 19.39 36.89 0.86
N TYR A 27 19.52 37.27 -0.41
CA TYR A 27 18.62 36.86 -1.47
C TYR A 27 19.38 36.95 -2.80
N SER A 28 18.93 36.19 -3.79
CA SER A 28 19.54 36.18 -5.13
C SER A 28 19.27 37.46 -5.91
N SER A 29 18.00 37.87 -5.97
CA SER A 29 17.55 39.06 -6.70
C SER A 29 16.11 39.43 -6.31
N TYR A 30 15.66 40.59 -6.75
CA TYR A 30 14.25 40.96 -6.67
C TYR A 30 13.86 41.96 -7.77
N THR A 31 12.57 42.05 -8.09
CA THR A 31 12.00 43.06 -8.99
C THR A 31 11.51 44.26 -8.18
N SER A 32 11.63 45.48 -8.72
CA SER A 32 11.19 46.73 -8.07
C SER A 32 9.76 46.62 -7.53
N ALA A 33 9.54 47.08 -6.29
CA ALA A 33 8.31 46.95 -5.48
C ALA A 33 8.06 45.59 -4.78
N TYR A 34 8.76 44.51 -5.14
CA TYR A 34 8.59 43.19 -4.53
C TYR A 34 9.79 42.79 -3.65
N TYR A 35 9.95 43.52 -2.54
CA TYR A 35 11.12 43.39 -1.67
C TYR A 35 11.18 42.04 -0.94
N PRO A 36 12.38 41.50 -0.70
CA PRO A 36 12.58 40.28 0.08
C PRO A 36 11.90 40.30 1.46
N ARG A 37 11.91 41.44 2.16
CA ARG A 37 11.26 41.61 3.48
C ARG A 37 9.74 41.45 3.47
N ASN A 38 9.10 41.56 2.30
CA ASN A 38 7.64 41.47 2.20
C ASN A 38 7.11 40.09 2.63
N ILE A 39 7.94 39.04 2.60
CA ILE A 39 7.55 37.70 3.06
C ILE A 39 7.30 37.63 4.59
N MET A 40 7.67 38.67 5.33
CA MET A 40 7.56 38.71 6.79
C MET A 40 6.15 39.12 7.26
N GLU A 41 5.32 39.66 6.37
CA GLU A 41 3.98 40.15 6.66
C GLU A 41 2.93 39.39 5.84
N ASP A 42 1.88 38.87 6.50
CA ASP A 42 0.81 38.15 5.81
C ASP A 42 -0.29 39.13 5.36
N LYS A 43 -0.17 39.62 4.13
CA LYS A 43 -1.10 40.59 3.53
C LYS A 43 -1.66 40.05 2.21
N PRO A 44 -2.57 39.05 2.24
CA PRO A 44 -3.05 38.34 1.05
C PRO A 44 -3.81 39.22 0.06
N LEU A 45 -4.33 40.37 0.51
CA LEU A 45 -5.06 41.34 -0.33
C LEU A 45 -4.14 42.34 -1.05
N GLU A 46 -2.87 42.45 -0.66
CA GLU A 46 -1.92 43.39 -1.24
C GLU A 46 -1.00 42.70 -2.26
N GLN A 47 -1.21 42.93 -3.55
CA GLN A 47 -0.42 42.27 -4.61
C GLN A 47 1.09 42.59 -4.53
N SER A 48 1.45 43.74 -3.96
CA SER A 48 2.84 44.14 -3.72
C SER A 48 3.48 43.45 -2.52
N SER A 49 2.70 42.87 -1.60
CA SER A 49 3.20 42.20 -0.39
C SER A 49 3.71 40.79 -0.69
N ARG A 50 4.77 40.75 -1.49
CA ARG A 50 5.51 39.54 -1.85
C ARG A 50 6.96 39.87 -2.14
N TRP A 51 7.83 38.89 -1.97
CA TRP A 51 9.09 38.86 -2.70
C TRP A 51 8.84 38.34 -4.11
N SER A 52 9.53 38.90 -5.10
CA SER A 52 9.55 38.32 -6.44
C SER A 52 10.93 38.43 -7.06
N SER A 53 11.47 37.32 -7.55
CA SER A 53 12.78 37.30 -8.21
C SER A 53 12.81 38.19 -9.45
N SER A 54 14.02 38.55 -9.91
CA SER A 54 14.20 39.31 -11.17
C SER A 54 14.14 38.42 -12.42
N CYS A 55 14.43 37.13 -12.27
CA CYS A 55 14.37 36.11 -13.31
C CYS A 55 13.94 34.76 -12.74
N ASN A 56 13.73 33.75 -13.60
CA ASN A 56 13.18 32.44 -13.26
C ASN A 56 14.18 31.27 -13.41
N ASN A 57 15.49 31.53 -13.26
CA ASN A 57 16.51 30.48 -13.31
C ASN A 57 16.69 29.76 -11.96
N GLU A 58 17.37 28.61 -11.95
CA GLU A 58 17.56 27.79 -10.73
C GLU A 58 18.49 28.41 -9.68
N MET A 59 19.09 29.57 -9.96
CA MET A 59 19.98 30.27 -9.04
C MET A 59 19.22 31.18 -8.05
N GLN A 60 17.89 31.22 -8.11
CA GLN A 60 17.10 32.07 -7.23
C GLN A 60 16.97 31.49 -5.82
N TYR A 61 17.08 32.36 -4.81
CA TYR A 61 16.93 31.98 -3.41
C TYR A 61 16.60 33.18 -2.51
N ILE A 62 16.08 32.86 -1.33
CA ILE A 62 16.04 33.76 -0.18
C ILE A 62 16.57 33.03 1.05
N ILE A 63 17.51 33.65 1.77
CA ILE A 63 18.06 33.16 3.03
C ILE A 63 17.53 34.04 4.15
N ILE A 64 16.91 33.41 5.12
CA ILE A 64 16.47 34.04 6.36
C ILE A 64 17.37 33.57 7.49
N LYS A 65 17.65 34.47 8.43
CA LYS A 65 18.41 34.20 9.64
C LYS A 65 17.46 34.31 10.82
N LEU A 66 17.38 33.24 11.60
CA LEU A 66 16.57 33.23 12.81
C LEU A 66 17.16 34.23 13.82
N GLU A 67 16.32 34.84 14.64
CA GLU A 67 16.79 35.70 15.73
C GLU A 67 17.66 34.90 16.72
N THR A 68 17.20 33.69 17.07
CA THR A 68 17.90 32.74 17.92
C THR A 68 18.00 31.39 17.21
N MET A 69 19.12 30.69 17.37
CA MET A 69 19.24 29.30 16.93
C MET A 69 18.07 28.48 17.48
N SER A 70 17.47 27.65 16.64
CA SER A 70 16.25 26.93 16.97
C SER A 70 16.18 25.59 16.23
N ILE A 71 15.35 24.67 16.72
CA ILE A 71 14.95 23.49 15.94
C ILE A 71 13.72 23.85 15.12
N VAL A 72 13.87 23.99 13.81
CA VAL A 72 12.76 24.42 12.93
C VAL A 72 11.91 23.22 12.55
N HIS A 73 10.67 23.18 13.05
CA HIS A 73 9.77 22.06 12.86
C HIS A 73 8.93 22.17 11.58
N SER A 74 8.46 23.37 11.25
CA SER A 74 7.59 23.58 10.10
C SER A 74 7.74 24.97 9.48
N ILE A 75 7.43 25.04 8.20
CA ILE A 75 7.36 26.27 7.41
C ILE A 75 5.94 26.41 6.83
N THR A 76 5.35 27.59 6.98
CA THR A 76 4.06 27.94 6.38
C THR A 76 4.28 28.95 5.27
N PHE A 77 3.70 28.68 4.11
CA PHE A 77 3.63 29.61 2.99
C PHE A 77 2.24 30.23 2.95
N GLY A 78 2.15 31.54 3.19
CA GLY A 78 0.93 32.29 2.86
C GLY A 78 0.84 32.54 1.36
N LYS A 79 -0.33 33.00 0.90
CA LYS A 79 -0.65 33.14 -0.52
C LYS A 79 -1.44 34.42 -0.78
N PHE A 80 -1.50 34.81 -2.05
CA PHE A 80 -2.41 35.84 -2.51
C PHE A 80 -3.86 35.35 -2.42
N TYR A 81 -4.82 36.27 -2.28
CA TYR A 81 -6.25 35.94 -2.15
C TYR A 81 -6.88 35.25 -3.38
N LYS A 82 -6.11 35.10 -4.46
CA LYS A 82 -6.46 34.40 -5.70
C LYS A 82 -5.28 33.59 -6.18
N GLU A 83 -5.54 32.63 -7.07
CA GLU A 83 -4.49 31.94 -7.80
C GLU A 83 -3.53 32.93 -8.49
N HIS A 84 -2.24 32.60 -8.52
CA HIS A 84 -1.24 33.44 -9.16
C HIS A 84 -0.16 32.59 -9.83
N ILE A 85 0.08 32.88 -11.11
CA ILE A 85 1.07 32.21 -11.97
C ILE A 85 2.51 32.22 -11.44
N CYS A 86 2.84 33.06 -10.46
CA CYS A 86 4.17 33.17 -9.87
C CYS A 86 4.34 32.27 -8.63
N ASN A 87 3.27 31.57 -8.21
CA ASN A 87 3.30 30.63 -7.11
C ASN A 87 4.27 29.48 -7.42
N LEU A 88 4.93 28.99 -6.36
CA LEU A 88 5.98 27.98 -6.46
C LEU A 88 5.38 26.58 -6.64
N LYS A 89 5.27 26.14 -7.89
CA LYS A 89 4.91 24.75 -8.22
C LYS A 89 5.93 23.75 -7.69
N LYS A 90 7.21 24.13 -7.61
CA LYS A 90 8.28 23.35 -6.94
C LYS A 90 9.27 24.27 -6.23
N PHE A 91 9.71 23.84 -5.05
CA PHE A 91 10.74 24.52 -4.26
C PHE A 91 11.46 23.54 -3.32
N LYS A 92 12.62 23.97 -2.84
CA LYS A 92 13.36 23.30 -1.77
C LYS A 92 13.59 24.24 -0.59
N VAL A 93 13.69 23.67 0.60
CA VAL A 93 14.07 24.39 1.82
C VAL A 93 15.30 23.70 2.40
N TYR A 94 16.32 24.50 2.73
CA TYR A 94 17.54 24.06 3.38
C TYR A 94 17.68 24.78 4.71
N GLY A 95 18.42 24.18 5.65
CA GLY A 95 18.73 24.81 6.92
C GLY A 95 20.05 24.37 7.49
N GLY A 96 20.65 25.21 8.31
CA GLY A 96 21.92 24.90 8.96
C GLY A 96 22.40 26.01 9.88
N LEU A 97 23.57 25.77 10.48
CA LEU A 97 24.24 26.70 11.38
C LEU A 97 24.93 27.87 10.64
N THR A 98 25.25 27.68 9.36
CA THR A 98 25.95 28.68 8.54
C THR A 98 25.26 28.81 7.17
N PRO A 99 25.37 29.96 6.49
CA PRO A 99 24.73 30.15 5.19
C PRO A 99 25.32 29.30 4.06
N ASN A 100 26.57 28.84 4.21
CA ASN A 100 27.32 28.14 3.16
C ASN A 100 27.22 26.62 3.23
N ASN A 101 26.80 26.06 4.36
CA ASN A 101 26.70 24.63 4.57
C ASN A 101 25.39 24.30 5.28
N MET A 102 24.38 23.92 4.49
CA MET A 102 23.02 23.61 4.92
C MET A 102 22.57 22.24 4.45
N ASP A 103 21.73 21.59 5.24
CA ASP A 103 21.08 20.33 4.92
C ASP A 103 19.73 20.57 4.21
N GLU A 104 19.36 19.73 3.24
CA GLU A 104 18.03 19.78 2.61
C GLU A 104 16.98 19.31 3.63
N LEU A 105 16.03 20.19 3.95
CA LEU A 105 14.99 19.94 4.94
C LEU A 105 13.63 19.58 4.32
N LEU A 106 13.38 20.02 3.09
CA LEU A 106 12.13 19.80 2.36
C LEU A 106 12.33 19.97 0.85
N ASN A 107 11.67 19.12 0.07
CA ASN A 107 11.52 19.25 -1.38
C ASN A 107 10.03 19.03 -1.71
N SER A 108 9.34 20.09 -2.14
CA SER A 108 7.88 20.08 -2.27
C SER A 108 7.40 21.09 -3.32
N GLY A 109 6.08 21.31 -3.39
CA GLY A 109 5.42 22.30 -4.23
C GLY A 109 4.17 22.84 -3.57
N LEU A 110 3.80 24.08 -3.90
CA LEU A 110 2.53 24.68 -3.47
C LEU A 110 1.43 24.34 -4.47
N ARG A 111 0.19 24.23 -3.99
CA ARG A 111 -1.00 24.30 -4.84
C ARG A 111 -1.21 25.73 -5.34
N ASN A 112 -1.80 25.88 -6.51
CA ASN A 112 -2.17 27.20 -7.06
C ASN A 112 -3.58 27.60 -6.61
N ASP A 113 -3.73 27.88 -5.33
CA ASP A 113 -4.97 28.33 -4.68
C ASP A 113 -4.64 29.43 -3.67
N GLU A 114 -5.64 29.91 -2.92
CA GLU A 114 -5.54 31.00 -1.94
C GLU A 114 -5.20 30.52 -0.51
N PHE A 115 -5.19 29.21 -0.26
CA PHE A 115 -5.08 28.67 1.09
C PHE A 115 -3.61 28.55 1.54
N PRO A 116 -3.23 29.08 2.71
CA PRO A 116 -1.89 28.88 3.26
C PRO A 116 -1.55 27.40 3.43
N GLU A 117 -0.28 27.05 3.20
CA GLU A 117 0.18 25.65 3.28
C GLU A 117 1.35 25.51 4.24
N THR A 118 1.20 24.59 5.21
CA THR A 118 2.21 24.28 6.21
C THR A 118 2.87 22.95 5.91
N PHE A 119 4.20 22.93 5.86
CA PHE A 119 4.99 21.74 5.62
C PHE A 119 5.85 21.42 6.84
N ARG A 120 5.88 20.14 7.22
CA ARG A 120 6.83 19.63 8.22
C ARG A 120 8.21 19.59 7.59
N LEU A 121 9.20 20.20 8.24
CA LEU A 121 10.59 20.16 7.83
C LEU A 121 11.28 18.95 8.47
N LYS A 122 12.23 18.35 7.75
CA LYS A 122 13.17 17.41 8.35
C LYS A 122 13.97 18.17 9.41
N HIS A 123 13.77 17.80 10.66
CA HIS A 123 14.42 18.43 11.81
C HIS A 123 15.22 17.41 12.63
N ARG A 124 15.43 16.21 12.07
CA ARG A 124 16.23 15.13 12.62
C ARG A 124 17.10 14.48 11.54
N ALA A 125 18.31 14.09 11.91
CA ALA A 125 19.14 13.15 11.17
C ALA A 125 19.47 11.99 12.10
N ASN A 126 19.00 10.78 11.78
CA ASN A 126 18.95 9.66 12.71
C ASN A 126 18.22 10.08 14.01
N ASP A 127 18.86 9.94 15.17
CA ASP A 127 18.30 10.31 16.47
C ASP A 127 18.70 11.73 16.94
N ILE A 128 19.37 12.52 16.09
CA ILE A 128 19.90 13.84 16.45
C ILE A 128 19.01 14.95 15.87
N LEU A 129 18.65 15.93 16.71
CA LEU A 129 17.92 17.12 16.30
C LEU A 129 18.82 18.06 15.48
N LEU A 130 18.25 18.70 14.46
CA LEU A 130 18.98 19.60 13.56
C LEU A 130 18.81 21.07 14.00
N PRO A 131 19.82 21.67 14.67
CA PRO A 131 19.80 23.08 14.98
C PRO A 131 20.04 23.93 13.74
N CYS A 132 19.18 24.92 13.53
CA CYS A 132 19.31 25.87 12.44
C CYS A 132 19.46 27.29 12.99
N GLN A 133 20.38 28.04 12.40
CA GLN A 133 20.48 29.49 12.54
C GLN A 133 20.00 30.18 11.25
N TYR A 134 20.11 29.50 10.12
CA TYR A 134 19.75 29.97 8.79
C TYR A 134 18.80 28.99 8.11
N ILE A 135 17.84 29.52 7.36
CA ILE A 135 16.95 28.77 6.47
C ILE A 135 17.06 29.39 5.07
N LYS A 136 17.25 28.55 4.05
CA LYS A 136 17.32 28.97 2.64
C LYS A 136 16.16 28.35 1.86
N ILE A 137 15.36 29.18 1.22
CA ILE A 137 14.27 28.74 0.34
C ILE A 137 14.76 28.92 -1.11
N VAL A 138 14.70 27.84 -1.89
CA VAL A 138 15.13 27.79 -3.29
C VAL A 138 13.92 27.48 -4.16
N PRO A 139 13.28 28.48 -4.79
CA PRO A 139 12.26 28.22 -5.80
C PRO A 139 12.87 27.51 -7.01
N LEU A 140 12.14 26.54 -7.56
CA LEU A 140 12.59 25.73 -8.70
C LEU A 140 11.68 25.92 -9.92
N VAL A 141 10.35 25.91 -9.72
CA VAL A 141 9.37 25.99 -10.80
C VAL A 141 8.18 26.85 -10.36
N ALA A 142 7.79 27.82 -11.19
CA ALA A 142 6.55 28.57 -11.05
C ALA A 142 5.42 27.90 -11.85
N TYR A 143 4.16 28.23 -11.56
CA TYR A 143 3.04 27.76 -12.37
C TYR A 143 3.05 28.33 -13.80
N GLY A 144 3.46 29.58 -13.95
CA GLY A 144 3.72 30.22 -15.23
C GLY A 144 5.16 29.99 -15.68
N PRO A 145 5.42 29.30 -16.81
CA PRO A 145 6.77 28.91 -17.21
C PRO A 145 7.72 30.09 -17.47
N ASN A 146 7.19 31.25 -17.87
CA ASN A 146 7.97 32.46 -18.18
C ASN A 146 7.86 33.54 -17.09
N PHE A 147 7.33 33.20 -15.92
CA PHE A 147 7.12 34.15 -14.84
C PHE A 147 8.15 33.97 -13.73
N ASN A 148 8.48 35.09 -13.08
CA ASN A 148 9.37 35.10 -11.93
C ASN A 148 8.75 34.38 -10.74
N PHE A 149 9.60 33.94 -9.81
CA PHE A 149 9.17 33.27 -8.59
C PHE A 149 8.66 34.28 -7.58
N SER A 150 7.52 34.00 -6.95
CA SER A 150 6.99 34.82 -5.87
C SER A 150 6.78 34.02 -4.59
N ILE A 151 7.13 34.64 -3.45
CA ILE A 151 6.77 34.17 -2.12
C ILE A 151 6.00 35.30 -1.43
N TRP A 152 4.81 34.99 -0.93
CA TRP A 152 3.90 35.99 -0.36
C TRP A 152 4.16 36.19 1.12
N TYR A 153 4.22 35.10 1.88
CA TYR A 153 4.45 35.12 3.32
C TYR A 153 5.14 33.84 3.77
N ILE A 154 6.02 33.94 4.76
CA ILE A 154 6.68 32.82 5.42
C ILE A 154 6.51 32.92 6.93
N GLU A 155 5.97 31.86 7.53
CA GLU A 155 6.01 31.63 8.97
C GLU A 155 6.86 30.40 9.27
N LEU A 156 7.73 30.50 10.28
CA LEU A 156 8.44 29.35 10.82
C LEU A 156 7.94 29.04 12.22
N LYS A 157 7.74 27.75 12.52
CA LYS A 157 7.48 27.26 13.88
C LYS A 157 8.50 26.23 14.31
N GLY A 158 8.84 26.21 15.58
CA GLY A 158 9.83 25.29 16.12
C GLY A 158 10.06 25.46 17.61
N VAL A 159 11.18 24.90 18.07
CA VAL A 159 11.57 24.90 19.48
C VAL A 159 12.71 25.92 19.70
N ARG A 160 12.47 26.89 20.59
CA ARG A 160 13.44 27.92 21.02
C ARG A 160 14.05 27.67 22.39
N ASN A 161 13.59 26.65 23.12
CA ASN A 161 14.08 26.35 24.46
C ASN A 161 15.62 26.19 24.43
N GLN A 162 16.29 27.06 25.19
CA GLN A 162 17.74 27.20 25.14
C GLN A 162 18.49 25.93 25.53
N GLU A 163 18.01 25.19 26.54
CA GLU A 163 18.65 23.95 26.99
C GLU A 163 18.58 22.86 25.91
N ILE A 164 17.41 22.70 25.28
CA ILE A 164 17.19 21.73 24.20
C ILE A 164 18.05 22.08 22.98
N VAL A 165 18.03 23.35 22.58
CA VAL A 165 18.76 23.83 21.40
C VAL A 165 20.27 23.76 21.61
N GLN A 166 20.77 24.08 22.81
CA GLN A 166 22.20 23.95 23.14
C GLN A 166 22.65 22.49 23.13
N LYS A 167 21.85 21.58 23.71
CA LYS A 167 22.14 20.15 23.64
C LYS A 167 22.19 19.66 22.19
N ALA A 168 21.18 20.01 21.41
CA ALA A 168 21.12 19.66 19.98
C ALA A 168 22.31 20.21 19.18
N TYR A 169 22.81 21.40 19.53
CA TYR A 169 24.04 21.96 18.95
C TYR A 169 25.26 21.07 19.20
N TYR A 170 25.54 20.69 20.44
CA TYR A 170 26.70 19.84 20.74
C TYR A 170 26.57 18.45 20.13
N ASP A 171 25.36 17.86 20.18
CA ASP A 171 25.07 16.57 19.56
C ASP A 171 25.29 16.65 18.04
N TYR A 172 24.83 17.72 17.39
CA TYR A 172 24.99 17.93 15.94
C TYR A 172 26.44 18.20 15.52
N ILE A 173 27.21 18.96 16.30
CA ILE A 173 28.64 19.18 16.01
C ILE A 173 29.42 17.85 16.11
N THR A 174 29.20 17.09 17.18
CA THR A 174 29.81 15.77 17.37
C THR A 174 29.42 14.81 16.23
N TYR A 175 28.15 14.83 15.83
CA TYR A 175 27.67 14.04 14.70
C TYR A 175 28.36 14.41 13.39
N ARG A 176 28.51 15.70 13.09
CA ARG A 176 29.19 16.16 11.88
C ARG A 176 30.66 15.77 11.86
N GLU A 177 31.34 15.83 13.00
CA GLU A 177 32.72 15.38 13.14
C GLU A 177 32.83 13.87 12.86
N ASN A 178 31.96 13.06 13.48
CA ASN A 178 31.92 11.62 13.25
C ASN A 178 31.58 11.27 11.80
N GLU A 179 30.63 11.95 11.16
CA GLU A 179 30.32 11.73 9.74
C GLU A 179 31.47 12.14 8.83
N ALA A 180 32.18 13.23 9.12
CA ALA A 180 33.37 13.62 8.36
C ALA A 180 34.45 12.53 8.44
N ILE A 181 34.73 12.02 9.65
CA ILE A 181 35.66 10.90 9.86
C ILE A 181 35.18 9.66 9.11
N ARG A 182 33.88 9.32 9.20
CA ARG A 182 33.29 8.16 8.52
C ARG A 182 33.41 8.27 7.00
N LEU A 183 33.20 9.46 6.43
CA LEU A 183 33.40 9.73 5.01
C LEU A 183 34.88 9.62 4.61
N CYS A 184 35.81 10.09 5.44
CA CYS A 184 37.24 9.88 5.24
C CYS A 184 37.61 8.39 5.26
N LEU A 185 37.15 7.63 6.26
CA LEU A 185 37.35 6.19 6.34
C LEU A 185 36.83 5.48 5.09
N LYS A 186 35.60 5.81 4.66
CA LYS A 186 35.01 5.28 3.42
C LYS A 186 35.87 5.61 2.20
N HIS A 187 36.31 6.86 2.07
CA HIS A 187 37.14 7.30 0.96
C HIS A 187 38.48 6.57 0.91
N PHE A 188 39.17 6.43 2.04
CA PHE A 188 40.45 5.73 2.13
C PHE A 188 40.30 4.24 1.80
N ARG A 189 39.26 3.58 2.29
CA ARG A 189 38.99 2.18 1.94
C ARG A 189 38.69 2.00 0.46
N GLN A 190 37.87 2.87 -0.15
CA GLN A 190 37.56 2.83 -1.59
C GLN A 190 38.79 3.03 -2.48
N ARG A 191 39.78 3.80 -2.02
CA ARG A 191 41.05 4.04 -2.72
C ARG A 191 42.14 3.03 -2.35
N ASN A 192 41.83 2.04 -1.51
CA ASN A 192 42.74 1.02 -1.00
C ASN A 192 43.92 1.58 -0.18
N TYR A 193 43.73 2.72 0.50
CA TYR A 193 44.70 3.30 1.44
C TYR A 193 44.51 2.71 2.85
N LEU A 194 44.74 1.40 2.97
CA LEU A 194 44.40 0.63 4.18
C LEU A 194 45.18 1.05 5.43
N ASP A 195 46.43 1.51 5.28
CA ASP A 195 47.25 1.94 6.41
C ASP A 195 46.63 3.14 7.14
N VAL A 196 46.20 4.15 6.36
CA VAL A 196 45.53 5.35 6.88
C VAL A 196 44.15 5.00 7.42
N PHE A 197 43.42 4.12 6.73
CA PHE A 197 42.12 3.63 7.17
C PHE A 197 42.21 2.95 8.54
N ASN A 198 43.09 1.96 8.70
CA ASN A 198 43.27 1.21 9.95
C ASN A 198 43.74 2.12 11.09
N LEU A 199 44.67 3.04 10.80
CA LEU A 199 45.13 4.00 11.80
C LEU A 199 43.98 4.90 12.28
N LEU A 200 43.22 5.49 11.36
CA LEU A 200 42.11 6.38 11.72
C LEU A 200 40.97 5.62 12.41
N GLN A 201 40.66 4.40 11.96
CA GLN A 201 39.63 3.55 12.57
C GLN A 201 40.02 3.17 13.99
N SER A 202 41.27 2.74 14.23
CA SER A 202 41.75 2.36 15.57
C SER A 202 41.76 3.54 16.56
N LYS A 203 41.96 4.76 16.07
CA LYS A 203 41.94 5.97 16.91
C LYS A 203 40.54 6.46 17.24
N THR A 204 39.58 6.25 16.35
CA THR A 204 38.23 6.83 16.45
C THR A 204 37.20 5.80 16.91
N ASN A 205 37.50 4.50 16.79
CA ASN A 205 36.57 3.38 17.01
C ASN A 205 35.26 3.49 16.21
N LEU A 206 35.25 4.28 15.13
CA LEU A 206 34.08 4.43 14.27
C LEU A 206 34.01 3.26 13.28
N LEU A 207 32.90 2.53 13.36
CA LEU A 207 32.57 1.48 12.39
C LEU A 207 31.93 2.10 11.16
N ILE A 208 32.41 1.73 9.97
CA ILE A 208 31.84 2.16 8.69
C ILE A 208 30.72 1.23 8.19
N GLU A 209 30.68 0.01 8.69
CA GLU A 209 29.74 -1.05 8.35
C GLU A 209 29.57 -2.02 9.53
N ASP A 210 28.56 -2.88 9.45
CA ASP A 210 28.39 -3.97 10.41
C ASP A 210 29.54 -4.99 10.25
N PRO A 211 30.08 -5.55 11.35
CA PRO A 211 31.14 -6.57 11.28
C PRO A 211 30.80 -7.76 10.38
N SER A 212 29.53 -8.14 10.28
CA SER A 212 29.05 -9.23 9.42
C SER A 212 29.32 -8.92 7.93
N LEU A 213 29.25 -7.65 7.53
CA LEU A 213 29.59 -7.23 6.16
C LEU A 213 31.10 -7.28 5.90
N THR A 214 31.91 -6.92 6.90
CA THR A 214 33.37 -7.05 6.82
C THR A 214 33.79 -8.52 6.71
N GLU A 215 33.15 -9.39 7.49
CA GLU A 215 33.37 -10.84 7.43
C GLU A 215 32.97 -11.41 6.07
N LEU A 216 31.78 -11.06 5.56
CA LEU A 216 31.33 -11.47 4.23
C LEU A 216 32.30 -11.01 3.13
N TYR A 217 32.78 -9.76 3.18
CA TYR A 217 33.79 -9.27 2.24
C TYR A 217 35.09 -10.06 2.34
N THR A 218 35.54 -10.39 3.55
CA THR A 218 36.77 -11.15 3.77
C THR A 218 36.63 -12.57 3.20
N GLN A 219 35.52 -13.25 3.48
CA GLN A 219 35.25 -14.59 2.95
C GLN A 219 35.16 -14.57 1.41
N LEU A 220 34.33 -13.68 0.85
CA LEU A 220 34.04 -13.66 -0.59
C LEU A 220 35.20 -13.11 -1.44
N VAL A 221 35.80 -12.00 -1.03
CA VAL A 221 36.74 -11.22 -1.86
C VAL A 221 38.19 -11.49 -1.51
N VAL A 222 38.52 -11.57 -0.22
CA VAL A 222 39.91 -11.76 0.22
C VAL A 222 40.31 -13.23 0.15
N ASN A 223 39.46 -14.11 0.66
CA ASN A 223 39.75 -15.54 0.77
C ASN A 223 39.20 -16.36 -0.41
N GLY A 224 38.17 -15.86 -1.10
CA GLY A 224 37.50 -16.60 -2.19
C GLY A 224 36.75 -17.84 -1.71
N ASP A 225 36.29 -17.85 -0.45
CA ASP A 225 35.53 -18.95 0.15
C ASP A 225 34.03 -18.72 -0.08
N PHE A 226 33.53 -19.25 -1.21
CA PHE A 226 32.14 -19.09 -1.60
C PHE A 226 31.16 -19.84 -0.70
N GLN A 227 31.58 -20.98 -0.14
CA GLN A 227 30.72 -21.78 0.73
C GLN A 227 30.45 -21.05 2.05
N LEU A 228 31.51 -20.52 2.69
CA LEU A 228 31.34 -19.73 3.91
C LEU A 228 30.55 -18.44 3.66
N ALA A 229 30.68 -17.83 2.48
CA ALA A 229 29.88 -16.68 2.10
C ALA A 229 28.38 -17.02 1.98
N GLU A 230 28.03 -18.15 1.35
CA GLU A 230 26.66 -18.64 1.27
C GLU A 230 26.08 -18.97 2.66
N ASP A 231 26.87 -19.65 3.51
CA ASP A 231 26.46 -19.97 4.88
C ASP A 231 26.20 -18.70 5.71
N SER A 232 27.05 -17.67 5.53
CA SER A 232 26.88 -16.36 6.18
C SER A 232 25.60 -15.65 5.73
N MET A 233 25.25 -15.75 4.45
CA MET A 233 24.00 -15.18 3.90
C MET A 233 22.76 -15.94 4.42
N SER A 234 22.82 -17.26 4.49
CA SER A 234 21.75 -18.10 5.06
C SER A 234 21.52 -17.78 6.53
N ASN A 235 22.59 -17.69 7.33
CA ASN A 235 22.53 -17.32 8.74
C ASN A 235 21.96 -15.89 8.94
N ALA A 236 22.34 -14.95 8.06
CA ALA A 236 21.76 -13.60 8.07
C ALA A 236 20.24 -13.62 7.80
N ALA A 237 19.77 -14.48 6.90
CA ALA A 237 18.35 -14.66 6.62
C ALA A 237 17.60 -15.27 7.82
N GLU A 238 18.16 -16.32 8.44
CA GLU A 238 17.58 -16.96 9.63
C GLU A 238 17.49 -16.02 10.83
N LYS A 239 18.45 -15.10 10.97
CA LYS A 239 18.44 -14.04 11.99
C LYS A 239 17.48 -12.89 11.66
N GLY A 240 16.78 -12.93 10.52
CA GLY A 240 15.82 -11.92 10.11
C GLY A 240 16.44 -10.59 9.67
N LEU A 241 17.74 -10.55 9.33
CA LEU A 241 18.43 -9.30 8.93
C LEU A 241 17.83 -8.66 7.67
N PHE A 242 17.11 -9.44 6.84
CA PHE A 242 16.46 -8.95 5.63
C PHE A 242 14.99 -8.55 5.83
N GLU A 243 14.37 -8.80 6.99
CA GLU A 243 12.93 -8.61 7.19
C GLU A 243 12.47 -7.17 6.98
N GLU A 244 13.21 -6.20 7.51
CA GLU A 244 12.86 -4.78 7.36
C GLU A 244 12.96 -4.35 5.89
N TYR A 245 13.98 -4.83 5.18
CA TYR A 245 14.12 -4.58 3.74
C TYR A 245 12.94 -5.19 2.97
N ILE A 246 12.64 -6.47 3.19
CA ILE A 246 11.55 -7.19 2.53
C ILE A 246 10.21 -6.50 2.79
N ARG A 247 9.96 -6.03 4.02
CA ARG A 247 8.72 -5.33 4.40
C ARG A 247 8.56 -3.98 3.72
N ASN A 248 9.66 -3.26 3.52
CA ASN A 248 9.67 -1.93 2.89
C ASN A 248 9.81 -1.99 1.37
N PHE A 249 10.15 -3.15 0.82
CA PHE A 249 10.28 -3.33 -0.62
C PHE A 249 8.89 -3.41 -1.26
N GLY A 250 8.59 -2.46 -2.15
CA GLY A 250 7.34 -2.48 -2.90
C GLY A 250 7.30 -3.68 -3.85
N TYR A 251 6.26 -4.50 -3.73
CA TYR A 251 6.02 -5.59 -4.68
C TYR A 251 5.91 -5.03 -6.10
N LYS A 252 6.66 -5.61 -7.04
CA LYS A 252 6.47 -5.38 -8.47
C LYS A 252 5.77 -6.58 -9.06
N HIS A 253 4.54 -6.38 -9.53
CA HIS A 253 3.80 -7.44 -10.19
C HIS A 253 4.33 -7.62 -11.61
N GLN A 254 4.86 -8.81 -11.90
CA GLN A 254 5.19 -9.23 -13.25
C GLN A 254 4.21 -10.34 -13.63
N TRP A 255 3.49 -10.13 -14.74
CA TRP A 255 2.56 -11.11 -15.26
C TRP A 255 3.25 -11.93 -16.35
N THR A 256 3.20 -13.25 -16.21
CA THR A 256 3.70 -14.18 -17.21
C THR A 256 2.59 -15.17 -17.56
N LYS A 257 2.42 -15.43 -18.85
CA LYS A 257 1.48 -16.43 -19.32
C LYS A 257 2.02 -17.82 -18.93
N ILE A 258 1.15 -18.63 -18.32
CA ILE A 258 1.43 -20.05 -18.07
C ILE A 258 0.94 -20.83 -19.28
N GLU A 259 1.84 -21.55 -19.93
CA GLU A 259 1.53 -22.48 -21.03
C GLU A 259 1.63 -23.91 -20.49
N ALA A 260 0.51 -24.41 -19.98
CA ALA A 260 0.41 -25.72 -19.37
C ALA A 260 -0.69 -26.55 -20.04
N THR A 261 -0.45 -27.85 -20.13
CA THR A 261 -1.38 -28.85 -20.66
C THR A 261 -1.47 -30.05 -19.72
N ASN A 262 -2.39 -30.96 -19.98
CA ASN A 262 -2.41 -32.29 -19.39
C ASN A 262 -1.45 -33.23 -20.16
N ALA A 263 -1.46 -34.52 -19.79
CA ALA A 263 -0.63 -35.56 -20.40
C ALA A 263 -0.92 -35.76 -21.90
N ASP A 264 -2.15 -35.47 -22.34
CA ASP A 264 -2.60 -35.63 -23.73
C ASP A 264 -2.42 -34.34 -24.56
N GLY A 265 -1.89 -33.27 -23.96
CA GLY A 265 -1.70 -31.97 -24.61
C GLY A 265 -2.92 -31.04 -24.57
N ASP A 266 -3.98 -31.41 -23.85
CA ASP A 266 -5.19 -30.60 -23.67
C ASP A 266 -5.08 -29.65 -22.48
N SER A 267 -5.90 -28.59 -22.49
CA SER A 267 -6.05 -27.65 -21.38
C SER A 267 -7.50 -27.16 -21.31
N PRO A 268 -7.95 -26.58 -20.19
CA PRO A 268 -9.27 -25.96 -20.14
C PRO A 268 -9.44 -24.93 -21.27
N CYS A 269 -10.49 -25.08 -22.08
CA CYS A 269 -10.76 -24.15 -23.17
C CYS A 269 -11.00 -22.70 -22.68
N MET A 270 -10.95 -21.73 -23.59
CA MET A 270 -11.39 -20.36 -23.33
C MET A 270 -12.82 -20.34 -22.77
N ARG A 271 -13.03 -19.61 -21.68
CA ARG A 271 -14.30 -19.61 -20.95
C ARG A 271 -14.49 -18.35 -20.10
N GLY A 272 -15.72 -17.85 -20.02
CA GLY A 272 -16.14 -16.79 -19.09
C GLY A 272 -16.96 -17.36 -17.92
N GLY A 273 -17.00 -16.65 -16.78
CA GLY A 273 -17.85 -17.03 -15.65
C GLY A 273 -17.48 -18.33 -14.93
N HIS A 274 -16.34 -18.93 -15.27
CA HIS A 274 -15.77 -20.08 -14.57
C HIS A 274 -15.30 -19.70 -13.17
N GLN A 275 -15.19 -20.67 -12.28
CA GLN A 275 -14.76 -20.44 -10.90
C GLN A 275 -13.52 -21.25 -10.56
N MET A 276 -12.68 -20.66 -9.71
CA MET A 276 -11.45 -21.27 -9.26
C MET A 276 -11.26 -21.11 -7.76
N CYS A 277 -10.67 -22.12 -7.14
CA CYS A 277 -10.17 -22.08 -5.76
C CYS A 277 -8.80 -22.77 -5.70
N ILE A 278 -8.02 -22.45 -4.67
CA ILE A 278 -6.67 -22.99 -4.49
C ILE A 278 -6.57 -23.71 -3.14
N ASP A 279 -6.05 -24.93 -3.17
CA ASP A 279 -5.49 -25.60 -2.01
C ASP A 279 -4.00 -25.22 -1.91
N VAL A 280 -3.71 -24.25 -1.06
CA VAL A 280 -2.35 -23.69 -0.90
C VAL A 280 -1.39 -24.75 -0.37
N GLU A 281 -1.85 -25.61 0.53
CA GLU A 281 -1.02 -26.66 1.14
C GLU A 281 -0.64 -27.73 0.11
N ALA A 282 -1.59 -28.12 -0.75
CA ALA A 282 -1.33 -29.08 -1.82
C ALA A 282 -0.68 -28.45 -3.07
N GLY A 283 -0.60 -27.12 -3.16
CA GLY A 283 -0.16 -26.43 -4.37
C GLY A 283 -1.05 -26.73 -5.58
N ARG A 284 -2.36 -26.84 -5.38
CA ARG A 284 -3.32 -27.24 -6.43
C ARG A 284 -4.44 -26.22 -6.61
N ILE A 285 -4.74 -25.91 -7.86
CA ILE A 285 -5.85 -25.03 -8.23
C ILE A 285 -6.95 -25.87 -8.87
N TYR A 286 -8.20 -25.65 -8.47
CA TYR A 286 -9.36 -26.30 -9.08
C TYR A 286 -10.13 -25.30 -9.94
N LEU A 287 -10.64 -25.74 -11.09
CA LEU A 287 -11.43 -24.94 -12.02
C LEU A 287 -12.72 -25.69 -12.38
N LEU A 288 -13.87 -25.05 -12.18
CA LEU A 288 -15.18 -25.63 -12.48
C LEU A 288 -15.96 -24.78 -13.49
N GLY A 289 -16.51 -25.46 -14.51
CA GLY A 289 -17.54 -24.95 -15.40
C GLY A 289 -17.18 -23.68 -16.15
N GLY A 290 -18.16 -22.79 -16.32
CA GLY A 290 -18.07 -21.56 -17.10
C GLY A 290 -18.87 -21.63 -18.41
N TRP A 291 -18.63 -20.68 -19.31
CA TRP A 291 -19.28 -20.56 -20.61
C TRP A 291 -18.24 -20.35 -21.70
N ASN A 292 -18.25 -21.19 -22.73
CA ASN A 292 -17.23 -21.19 -23.79
C ASN A 292 -17.57 -20.30 -25.00
N GLY A 293 -18.59 -19.43 -24.90
CA GLY A 293 -19.11 -18.67 -26.02
C GLY A 293 -20.33 -19.29 -26.71
N THR A 294 -20.62 -20.58 -26.45
CA THR A 294 -21.75 -21.30 -27.05
C THR A 294 -22.65 -21.96 -26.01
N LYS A 295 -22.06 -22.64 -25.02
CA LYS A 295 -22.79 -23.36 -23.98
C LYS A 295 -22.12 -23.23 -22.61
N ASN A 296 -22.91 -23.43 -21.56
CA ASN A 296 -22.35 -23.64 -20.23
C ASN A 296 -21.62 -24.98 -20.18
N LEU A 297 -20.61 -25.07 -19.32
CA LEU A 297 -19.75 -26.23 -19.15
C LEU A 297 -19.97 -26.86 -17.77
N SER A 298 -19.78 -28.17 -17.69
CA SER A 298 -19.76 -28.98 -16.46
C SER A 298 -18.43 -29.74 -16.30
N ASP A 299 -17.39 -29.30 -17.01
CA ASP A 299 -16.06 -29.88 -16.86
C ASP A 299 -15.39 -29.36 -15.58
N PHE A 300 -14.60 -30.23 -14.95
CA PHE A 300 -13.89 -29.96 -13.71
C PHE A 300 -12.43 -30.35 -13.87
N TRP A 301 -11.55 -29.40 -13.58
CA TRP A 301 -10.11 -29.51 -13.81
C TRP A 301 -9.34 -29.18 -12.54
N SER A 302 -8.14 -29.74 -12.42
CA SER A 302 -7.12 -29.29 -11.47
C SER A 302 -5.81 -28.92 -12.17
N TYR A 303 -5.08 -27.98 -11.58
CA TYR A 303 -3.75 -27.57 -12.00
C TYR A 303 -2.77 -27.76 -10.86
N ASP A 304 -1.71 -28.52 -11.12
CA ASP A 304 -0.59 -28.68 -10.19
C ASP A 304 0.41 -27.52 -10.40
N VAL A 305 0.55 -26.67 -9.39
CA VAL A 305 1.38 -25.46 -9.46
C VAL A 305 2.86 -25.79 -9.57
N ASN A 306 3.31 -26.88 -8.94
CA ASN A 306 4.71 -27.28 -8.93
C ASN A 306 5.11 -27.98 -10.22
N ALA A 307 4.25 -28.89 -10.70
CA ALA A 307 4.51 -29.62 -11.94
C ALA A 307 4.20 -28.80 -13.20
N GLY A 308 3.33 -27.79 -13.09
CA GLY A 308 2.89 -27.00 -14.23
C GLY A 308 1.97 -27.76 -15.18
N ILE A 309 1.12 -28.65 -14.64
CA ILE A 309 0.32 -29.61 -15.41
C ILE A 309 -1.17 -29.48 -15.07
N TRP A 310 -2.02 -29.51 -16.09
CA TRP A 310 -3.47 -29.64 -15.93
C TRP A 310 -3.90 -31.12 -15.84
N THR A 311 -4.95 -31.40 -15.09
CA THR A 311 -5.61 -32.70 -15.03
C THR A 311 -7.11 -32.51 -15.18
N LEU A 312 -7.73 -33.22 -16.12
CA LEU A 312 -9.19 -33.28 -16.24
C LEU A 312 -9.71 -34.26 -15.19
N ILE A 313 -10.37 -33.74 -14.16
CA ILE A 313 -11.00 -34.55 -13.12
C ILE A 313 -12.31 -35.16 -13.65
N SER A 314 -13.10 -34.34 -14.34
CA SER A 314 -14.38 -34.76 -14.89
C SER A 314 -14.73 -34.00 -16.16
N SER A 315 -15.09 -34.71 -17.22
CA SER A 315 -15.63 -34.10 -18.45
C SER A 315 -17.10 -33.68 -18.32
N ASP A 316 -17.84 -34.29 -17.38
CA ASP A 316 -19.23 -33.94 -17.09
C ASP A 316 -19.58 -34.30 -15.63
N THR A 317 -19.54 -33.29 -14.76
CA THR A 317 -19.85 -33.46 -13.34
C THR A 317 -21.27 -33.96 -13.10
N ARG A 318 -22.24 -33.60 -13.97
CA ARG A 318 -23.63 -34.00 -13.81
C ARG A 318 -23.80 -35.52 -13.88
N GLY A 319 -23.10 -36.17 -14.82
CA GLY A 319 -23.10 -37.63 -14.95
C GLY A 319 -22.49 -38.36 -13.74
N GLN A 320 -21.79 -37.63 -12.85
CA GLN A 320 -21.12 -38.15 -11.67
C GLN A 320 -21.80 -37.70 -10.36
N GLY A 321 -23.08 -37.30 -10.42
CA GLY A 321 -23.84 -36.83 -9.24
C GLY A 321 -23.52 -35.39 -8.81
N GLY A 322 -22.68 -34.69 -9.59
CA GLY A 322 -22.31 -33.30 -9.37
C GLY A 322 -23.23 -32.29 -10.07
N PRO A 323 -22.83 -31.01 -10.06
CA PRO A 323 -23.62 -29.92 -10.62
C PRO A 323 -23.84 -30.05 -12.14
N SER A 324 -25.00 -29.57 -12.60
CA SER A 324 -25.29 -29.32 -14.02
C SER A 324 -24.40 -28.21 -14.63
N PRO A 325 -24.25 -28.15 -15.97
CA PRO A 325 -23.44 -27.12 -16.63
C PRO A 325 -23.83 -25.69 -16.21
N ARG A 326 -22.86 -24.90 -15.76
CA ARG A 326 -23.12 -23.59 -15.13
C ARG A 326 -22.01 -22.57 -15.30
N SER A 327 -22.39 -21.30 -15.26
CA SER A 327 -21.50 -20.13 -15.25
C SER A 327 -21.94 -19.12 -14.18
N ASN A 328 -21.04 -18.23 -13.77
CA ASN A 328 -21.21 -17.20 -12.72
C ASN A 328 -21.71 -17.75 -11.36
N HIS A 329 -21.45 -19.03 -11.13
CA HIS A 329 -21.59 -19.68 -9.83
C HIS A 329 -20.42 -19.28 -8.91
N ARG A 330 -20.32 -19.84 -7.71
CA ARG A 330 -19.11 -19.78 -6.88
C ARG A 330 -18.72 -21.15 -6.37
N ILE A 331 -17.40 -21.33 -6.20
CA ILE A 331 -16.82 -22.45 -5.48
C ILE A 331 -16.01 -21.95 -4.29
N CYS A 332 -16.03 -22.67 -3.18
CA CYS A 332 -15.28 -22.33 -1.97
C CYS A 332 -14.66 -23.59 -1.39
N LEU A 333 -13.34 -23.61 -1.24
CA LEU A 333 -12.60 -24.71 -0.63
C LEU A 333 -12.55 -24.53 0.89
N ASP A 334 -12.90 -25.57 1.64
CA ASP A 334 -12.47 -25.73 3.02
C ASP A 334 -11.08 -26.39 3.06
N PRO A 335 -10.00 -25.65 3.38
CA PRO A 335 -8.66 -26.22 3.41
C PRO A 335 -8.50 -27.32 4.46
N SER A 336 -9.29 -27.29 5.54
CA SER A 336 -9.18 -28.24 6.66
C SER A 336 -9.81 -29.59 6.36
N THR A 337 -10.92 -29.60 5.62
CA THR A 337 -11.67 -30.82 5.29
C THR A 337 -11.44 -31.29 3.85
N LYS A 338 -10.70 -30.51 3.04
CA LYS A 338 -10.45 -30.77 1.61
C LYS A 338 -11.74 -30.96 0.82
N ARG A 339 -12.71 -30.09 1.07
CA ARG A 339 -14.04 -30.11 0.43
C ARG A 339 -14.32 -28.82 -0.31
N ILE A 340 -14.87 -28.91 -1.52
CA ILE A 340 -15.23 -27.77 -2.34
C ILE A 340 -16.76 -27.65 -2.37
N TYR A 341 -17.28 -26.53 -1.88
CA TYR A 341 -18.70 -26.20 -1.93
C TYR A 341 -19.02 -25.42 -3.20
N VAL A 342 -20.14 -25.75 -3.86
CA VAL A 342 -20.55 -25.15 -5.13
C VAL A 342 -21.98 -24.62 -5.03
N LEU A 343 -22.18 -23.33 -5.28
CA LEU A 343 -23.49 -22.69 -5.19
C LEU A 343 -23.76 -21.76 -6.38
N GLY A 344 -25.03 -21.73 -6.77
CA GLY A 344 -25.56 -20.75 -7.73
C GLY A 344 -25.25 -21.07 -9.19
N ARG A 345 -25.84 -20.27 -10.08
CA ARG A 345 -25.64 -20.31 -11.54
C ARG A 345 -26.39 -19.14 -12.19
N PHE A 346 -25.85 -18.64 -13.30
CA PHE A 346 -26.54 -17.69 -14.15
C PHE A 346 -27.49 -18.40 -15.13
N ILE A 347 -28.68 -17.82 -15.32
CA ILE A 347 -29.65 -18.22 -16.34
C ILE A 347 -29.92 -17.04 -17.26
N GLY A 348 -29.51 -17.19 -18.51
CA GLY A 348 -29.72 -16.19 -19.57
C GLY A 348 -31.20 -15.98 -19.88
N ARG A 349 -31.55 -14.79 -20.39
CA ARG A 349 -32.94 -14.38 -20.66
C ARG A 349 -33.70 -15.40 -21.51
N ASP A 350 -33.08 -15.90 -22.58
CA ASP A 350 -33.71 -16.83 -23.53
C ASP A 350 -34.02 -18.20 -22.92
N MET A 351 -33.33 -18.58 -21.83
CA MET A 351 -33.54 -19.86 -21.15
C MET A 351 -34.57 -19.78 -20.02
N ARG A 352 -35.00 -18.58 -19.60
CA ARG A 352 -35.83 -18.39 -18.40
C ARG A 352 -37.21 -19.04 -18.49
N ALA A 353 -37.84 -19.03 -19.66
CA ALA A 353 -39.20 -19.57 -19.83
C ALA A 353 -39.31 -21.07 -19.49
N ASN A 354 -38.23 -21.83 -19.71
CA ASN A 354 -38.19 -23.28 -19.49
C ASN A 354 -37.11 -23.69 -18.48
N ALA A 355 -36.59 -22.73 -17.70
CA ALA A 355 -35.52 -22.98 -16.75
C ALA A 355 -36.03 -23.68 -15.49
N ASN A 356 -35.21 -24.57 -14.94
CA ASN A 356 -35.35 -24.96 -13.55
C ASN A 356 -34.80 -23.84 -12.64
N TYR A 357 -35.62 -23.35 -11.71
CA TYR A 357 -35.27 -22.32 -10.72
C TYR A 357 -34.83 -22.88 -9.37
N ASP A 358 -34.70 -24.20 -9.26
CA ASP A 358 -34.13 -24.84 -8.08
C ASP A 358 -32.70 -24.33 -7.82
N SER A 359 -32.48 -23.96 -6.56
CA SER A 359 -31.23 -23.43 -6.03
C SER A 359 -30.40 -24.57 -5.45
N ASP A 360 -29.85 -25.39 -6.35
CA ASP A 360 -29.06 -26.56 -5.98
C ASP A 360 -27.73 -26.18 -5.30
N PHE A 361 -27.30 -27.02 -4.35
CA PHE A 361 -26.06 -26.83 -3.58
C PHE A 361 -25.30 -28.16 -3.48
N TYR A 362 -24.02 -28.15 -3.85
CA TYR A 362 -23.19 -29.34 -3.93
C TYR A 362 -21.91 -29.21 -3.12
N LEU A 363 -21.34 -30.37 -2.82
CA LEU A 363 -20.02 -30.54 -2.26
C LEU A 363 -19.24 -31.54 -3.12
N TYR A 364 -17.96 -31.25 -3.33
CA TYR A 364 -16.98 -32.18 -3.87
C TYR A 364 -15.98 -32.56 -2.80
N ASP A 365 -15.84 -33.85 -2.53
CA ASP A 365 -14.82 -34.39 -1.65
C ASP A 365 -13.55 -34.68 -2.45
N ILE A 366 -12.48 -33.91 -2.20
CA ILE A 366 -11.22 -34.04 -2.94
C ILE A 366 -10.55 -35.40 -2.65
N ILE A 367 -10.69 -35.91 -1.43
CA ILE A 367 -10.02 -37.13 -0.97
C ILE A 367 -10.68 -38.35 -1.61
N ASN A 368 -12.01 -38.38 -1.58
CA ASN A 368 -12.78 -39.51 -2.12
C ASN A 368 -13.08 -39.38 -3.62
N ASN A 369 -12.86 -38.20 -4.21
CA ASN A 369 -13.14 -37.90 -5.61
C ASN A 369 -14.64 -38.12 -5.97
N GLU A 370 -15.52 -37.64 -5.09
CA GLU A 370 -16.97 -37.87 -5.15
C GLU A 370 -17.75 -36.56 -4.97
N TRP A 371 -18.91 -36.49 -5.63
CA TRP A 371 -19.88 -35.41 -5.47
C TRP A 371 -20.99 -35.81 -4.50
N GLU A 372 -21.38 -34.88 -3.63
CA GLU A 372 -22.58 -34.96 -2.79
C GLU A 372 -23.50 -33.79 -3.12
N GLN A 373 -24.77 -34.06 -3.40
CA GLN A 373 -25.79 -33.03 -3.45
C GLN A 373 -26.27 -32.74 -2.03
N LEU A 374 -25.94 -31.55 -1.52
CA LEU A 374 -26.29 -31.12 -0.17
C LEU A 374 -27.73 -30.60 -0.08
N SER A 375 -28.23 -30.00 -1.15
CA SER A 375 -29.60 -29.50 -1.25
C SER A 375 -30.09 -29.52 -2.70
N GLU A 376 -31.36 -29.90 -2.88
CA GLU A 376 -32.08 -29.72 -4.15
C GLU A 376 -32.47 -28.25 -4.35
N ASN A 377 -32.88 -27.55 -3.29
CA ASN A 377 -33.33 -26.17 -3.36
C ASN A 377 -33.10 -25.42 -2.04
N THR A 378 -31.99 -24.69 -1.95
CA THR A 378 -31.60 -23.96 -0.74
C THR A 378 -32.64 -22.93 -0.29
N LEU A 379 -33.44 -22.36 -1.21
CA LEU A 379 -34.51 -21.43 -0.86
C LEU A 379 -35.55 -22.05 0.08
N LEU A 380 -35.93 -23.30 -0.15
CA LEU A 380 -36.90 -24.03 0.67
C LEU A 380 -36.32 -24.40 2.05
N GLU A 381 -35.00 -24.38 2.17
CA GLU A 381 -34.26 -24.69 3.41
C GLU A 381 -33.85 -23.43 4.19
N GLY A 382 -34.34 -22.26 3.80
CA GLY A 382 -34.01 -20.97 4.43
C GLY A 382 -32.67 -20.36 3.98
N GLY A 383 -32.07 -20.91 2.93
CA GLY A 383 -30.90 -20.39 2.23
C GLY A 383 -31.25 -19.40 1.12
N PRO A 384 -30.25 -18.99 0.31
CA PRO A 384 -30.50 -18.13 -0.83
C PRO A 384 -31.30 -18.86 -1.92
N GLY A 385 -32.00 -18.10 -2.75
CA GLY A 385 -32.52 -18.62 -4.01
C GLY A 385 -31.44 -18.82 -5.05
N ILE A 386 -31.84 -19.01 -6.30
CA ILE A 386 -30.88 -19.13 -7.41
C ILE A 386 -30.17 -17.78 -7.62
N ILE A 387 -28.87 -17.78 -7.35
CA ILE A 387 -28.03 -16.57 -7.37
C ILE A 387 -26.80 -16.74 -8.28
N TYR A 388 -26.29 -15.61 -8.77
CA TYR A 388 -25.06 -15.53 -9.56
C TYR A 388 -24.27 -14.27 -9.21
N ASP A 389 -22.97 -14.27 -9.51
CA ASP A 389 -22.02 -13.19 -9.18
C ASP A 389 -21.95 -12.82 -7.68
N HIS A 390 -22.36 -13.75 -6.81
CA HIS A 390 -22.22 -13.65 -5.37
C HIS A 390 -20.79 -13.99 -4.93
N GLN A 391 -20.49 -13.93 -3.63
CA GLN A 391 -19.22 -14.40 -3.06
C GLN A 391 -19.47 -15.41 -1.94
N MET A 392 -18.50 -16.31 -1.75
CA MET A 392 -18.49 -17.32 -0.69
C MET A 392 -17.16 -17.27 0.08
N CYS A 393 -17.22 -17.37 1.40
CA CYS A 393 -16.04 -17.55 2.26
C CYS A 393 -16.38 -18.55 3.36
N ILE A 394 -15.39 -19.29 3.82
CA ILE A 394 -15.56 -20.30 4.86
C ILE A 394 -14.76 -19.95 6.11
N ASP A 395 -15.39 -20.10 7.27
CA ASP A 395 -14.72 -20.21 8.57
C ASP A 395 -14.53 -21.70 8.84
N SER A 396 -13.36 -22.24 8.47
CA SER A 396 -13.04 -23.67 8.62
C SER A 396 -13.09 -24.13 10.07
N GLU A 397 -12.72 -23.28 11.04
CA GLU A 397 -12.72 -23.65 12.45
C GLU A 397 -14.16 -23.78 12.98
N LYS A 398 -15.03 -22.83 12.62
CA LYS A 398 -16.44 -22.86 13.04
C LYS A 398 -17.32 -23.74 12.15
N GLN A 399 -16.79 -24.21 11.01
CA GLN A 399 -17.54 -24.95 10.01
C GLN A 399 -18.77 -24.16 9.54
N ILE A 400 -18.56 -22.88 9.21
CA ILE A 400 -19.59 -21.95 8.72
C ILE A 400 -19.19 -21.40 7.35
N LEU A 401 -20.09 -21.53 6.38
CA LEU A 401 -19.96 -20.92 5.07
C LEU A 401 -20.79 -19.63 5.02
N TYR A 402 -20.15 -18.53 4.66
CA TYR A 402 -20.78 -17.23 4.43
C TYR A 402 -21.05 -17.04 2.94
N VAL A 403 -22.25 -16.60 2.59
CA VAL A 403 -22.67 -16.32 1.22
C VAL A 403 -23.23 -14.91 1.17
N PHE A 404 -22.68 -14.06 0.30
CA PHE A 404 -23.09 -12.66 0.24
C PHE A 404 -23.19 -12.09 -1.18
N GLY A 405 -24.24 -11.30 -1.37
CA GLY A 405 -24.45 -10.50 -2.58
C GLY A 405 -24.84 -11.34 -3.77
N GLY A 406 -24.52 -10.87 -4.97
CA GLY A 406 -25.01 -11.47 -6.20
C GLY A 406 -26.44 -11.02 -6.54
N ARG A 407 -26.87 -11.41 -7.73
CA ARG A 407 -28.24 -11.20 -8.22
C ARG A 407 -29.03 -12.49 -8.14
N THR A 408 -30.33 -12.38 -7.88
CA THR A 408 -31.25 -13.50 -8.00
C THR A 408 -31.69 -13.69 -9.44
N VAL A 409 -32.05 -14.91 -9.81
CA VAL A 409 -32.72 -15.21 -11.09
C VAL A 409 -34.22 -15.31 -10.83
N HIS A 410 -34.98 -14.41 -11.43
CA HIS A 410 -36.45 -14.40 -11.37
C HIS A 410 -37.05 -14.83 -12.72
N PRO A 411 -38.22 -15.50 -12.75
CA PRO A 411 -38.89 -15.86 -14.01
C PRO A 411 -39.21 -14.66 -14.89
N ASP A 412 -39.62 -13.55 -14.28
CA ASP A 412 -39.76 -12.26 -14.95
C ASP A 412 -38.38 -11.68 -15.31
N VAL A 413 -38.16 -11.39 -16.60
CA VAL A 413 -36.90 -10.87 -17.14
C VAL A 413 -36.60 -9.44 -16.72
N ASP A 414 -37.62 -8.67 -16.36
CA ASP A 414 -37.49 -7.25 -16.02
C ASP A 414 -37.30 -7.01 -14.52
N GLN A 415 -37.44 -8.06 -13.71
CA GLN A 415 -37.19 -8.00 -12.27
C GLN A 415 -35.75 -8.38 -11.92
N PHE A 416 -35.06 -7.46 -11.23
CA PHE A 416 -33.69 -7.64 -10.77
C PHE A 416 -33.63 -7.39 -9.27
N TYR A 417 -33.44 -8.45 -8.49
CA TYR A 417 -33.19 -8.36 -7.05
C TYR A 417 -31.77 -8.79 -6.73
N TYR A 418 -31.23 -8.23 -5.64
CA TYR A 418 -29.99 -8.70 -5.08
C TYR A 418 -30.28 -9.70 -3.96
N SER A 419 -29.37 -10.64 -3.75
CA SER A 419 -29.46 -11.57 -2.62
C SER A 419 -29.15 -10.87 -1.29
N GLY A 420 -29.08 -11.62 -0.20
CA GLY A 420 -28.69 -11.16 1.14
C GLY A 420 -27.32 -11.66 1.60
N LEU A 421 -27.10 -11.57 2.91
CA LEU A 421 -26.05 -12.27 3.65
C LEU A 421 -26.65 -13.51 4.32
N TYR A 422 -26.14 -14.68 3.96
CA TYR A 422 -26.53 -15.96 4.53
C TYR A 422 -25.33 -16.64 5.17
N THR A 423 -25.62 -17.51 6.12
CA THR A 423 -24.68 -18.50 6.65
C THR A 423 -25.25 -19.90 6.46
N TYR A 424 -24.39 -20.85 6.11
CA TYR A 424 -24.66 -22.28 6.19
C TYR A 424 -23.77 -22.91 7.25
N ASN A 425 -24.37 -23.53 8.25
CA ASN A 425 -23.64 -24.30 9.25
C ASN A 425 -23.48 -25.73 8.73
N ILE A 426 -22.24 -26.13 8.47
CA ILE A 426 -21.91 -27.40 7.80
C ILE A 426 -22.27 -28.59 8.71
N ALA A 427 -21.96 -28.51 10.00
CA ALA A 427 -22.21 -29.60 10.95
C ALA A 427 -23.70 -29.91 11.12
N SER A 428 -24.54 -28.88 11.22
CA SER A 428 -26.00 -29.03 11.37
C SER A 428 -26.76 -29.08 10.04
N LYS A 429 -26.07 -28.86 8.92
CA LYS A 429 -26.64 -28.75 7.56
C LYS A 429 -27.80 -27.74 7.49
N LYS A 430 -27.66 -26.57 8.12
CA LYS A 430 -28.72 -25.55 8.19
C LYS A 430 -28.30 -24.20 7.64
N TRP A 431 -29.18 -23.62 6.83
CA TRP A 431 -29.08 -22.23 6.40
C TRP A 431 -29.67 -21.27 7.43
N LYS A 432 -29.15 -20.04 7.42
CA LYS A 432 -29.68 -18.91 8.18
C LYS A 432 -29.46 -17.63 7.39
N LEU A 433 -30.53 -16.88 7.17
CA LEU A 433 -30.46 -15.51 6.69
C LEU A 433 -29.96 -14.61 7.84
N ILE A 434 -28.84 -13.93 7.61
CA ILE A 434 -28.27 -12.97 8.56
C ILE A 434 -28.75 -11.56 8.24
N ARG A 435 -28.84 -11.20 6.96
CA ARG A 435 -29.28 -9.87 6.51
C ARG A 435 -29.94 -9.94 5.14
N SER A 436 -31.16 -9.42 5.02
CA SER A 436 -31.84 -9.24 3.73
C SER A 436 -31.36 -7.97 3.02
N ASP A 437 -31.57 -7.89 1.70
CA ASP A 437 -31.28 -6.66 0.95
C ASP A 437 -32.39 -5.59 1.07
N GLU A 438 -33.64 -6.01 1.27
CA GLU A 438 -34.82 -5.18 1.02
C GLU A 438 -35.21 -4.19 2.13
N ASN A 439 -34.67 -4.26 3.36
CA ASN A 439 -35.30 -3.57 4.50
C ASN A 439 -34.42 -2.61 5.32
N ASP A 440 -33.21 -2.27 4.87
CA ASP A 440 -32.33 -1.43 5.69
C ASP A 440 -31.62 -0.29 4.93
N PRO A 441 -32.01 0.99 5.13
CA PRO A 441 -31.34 2.14 4.53
C PRO A 441 -30.00 2.49 5.22
N VAL A 442 -29.71 1.93 6.39
CA VAL A 442 -28.51 2.22 7.19
C VAL A 442 -27.42 1.17 6.95
N HIS A 443 -27.78 -0.04 6.53
CA HIS A 443 -26.83 -1.14 6.35
C HIS A 443 -26.33 -1.34 4.91
N PHE A 444 -25.17 -1.98 4.82
CA PHE A 444 -24.47 -2.29 3.59
C PHE A 444 -25.31 -3.17 2.66
N LYS A 445 -25.62 -2.64 1.47
CA LYS A 445 -26.41 -3.30 0.44
C LYS A 445 -25.62 -4.32 -0.37
N SER A 446 -26.32 -5.36 -0.82
CA SER A 446 -25.79 -6.39 -1.71
C SER A 446 -25.40 -5.82 -3.08
N ARG A 447 -24.45 -6.48 -3.73
CA ARG A 447 -23.81 -6.02 -4.97
C ARG A 447 -23.23 -7.20 -5.74
N ILE A 448 -22.75 -6.93 -6.95
CA ILE A 448 -22.05 -7.89 -7.80
C ILE A 448 -20.60 -7.45 -8.02
N GLY A 449 -19.73 -8.38 -8.39
CA GLY A 449 -18.33 -8.08 -8.70
C GLY A 449 -17.48 -7.59 -7.51
N HIS A 450 -18.00 -7.69 -6.29
CA HIS A 450 -17.22 -7.47 -5.07
C HIS A 450 -16.30 -8.66 -4.79
N SER A 451 -15.29 -8.42 -3.97
CA SER A 451 -14.50 -9.46 -3.31
C SER A 451 -14.95 -9.61 -1.86
N MET A 452 -14.81 -10.80 -1.31
CA MET A 452 -15.11 -11.11 0.09
C MET A 452 -13.95 -11.90 0.68
N LEU A 453 -13.58 -11.57 1.92
CA LEU A 453 -12.51 -12.23 2.66
C LEU A 453 -12.89 -12.31 4.13
N LEU A 454 -12.65 -13.46 4.76
CA LEU A 454 -12.72 -13.60 6.21
C LEU A 454 -11.32 -13.48 6.80
N ASP A 455 -11.12 -12.58 7.76
CA ASP A 455 -9.95 -12.60 8.62
C ASP A 455 -10.22 -13.55 9.80
N PRO A 456 -9.53 -14.70 9.89
CA PRO A 456 -9.77 -15.67 10.95
C PRO A 456 -9.31 -15.17 12.33
N ASN A 457 -8.33 -14.26 12.40
CA ASN A 457 -7.78 -13.75 13.65
C ASN A 457 -8.72 -12.72 14.27
N GLU A 458 -9.14 -11.73 13.47
CA GLU A 458 -10.02 -10.65 13.92
C GLU A 458 -11.51 -11.04 13.87
N ARG A 459 -11.84 -12.16 13.21
CA ARG A 459 -13.22 -12.64 12.97
C ARG A 459 -14.08 -11.61 12.24
N LEU A 460 -13.47 -10.89 11.30
CA LEU A 460 -14.12 -9.86 10.49
C LEU A 460 -14.30 -10.35 9.04
N LEU A 461 -15.51 -10.16 8.52
CA LEU A 461 -15.83 -10.42 7.11
C LEU A 461 -15.73 -9.13 6.33
N TYR A 462 -14.68 -9.00 5.52
CA TYR A 462 -14.44 -7.85 4.66
C TYR A 462 -15.15 -8.02 3.32
N ILE A 463 -15.82 -6.96 2.86
CA ILE A 463 -16.42 -6.89 1.53
C ILE A 463 -15.87 -5.66 0.83
N ILE A 464 -15.22 -5.87 -0.32
CA ILE A 464 -14.44 -4.82 -0.99
C ILE A 464 -14.94 -4.65 -2.42
N GLY A 465 -15.14 -3.39 -2.81
CA GLY A 465 -15.56 -3.02 -4.16
C GLY A 465 -16.98 -3.47 -4.50
N GLY A 466 -17.18 -3.78 -5.78
CA GLY A 466 -18.46 -4.22 -6.33
C GLY A 466 -19.38 -3.09 -6.78
N ASP A 467 -20.24 -3.44 -7.73
CA ASP A 467 -21.22 -2.57 -8.37
C ASP A 467 -22.63 -2.91 -7.93
N ARG A 468 -23.41 -1.84 -7.72
CA ARG A 468 -24.86 -1.89 -7.56
C ARG A 468 -25.45 -0.73 -8.34
N ASP A 469 -26.11 -1.02 -9.46
CA ASP A 469 -26.83 -0.04 -10.26
C ASP A 469 -25.95 1.17 -10.67
N ASN A 470 -24.72 0.88 -11.12
CA ASN A 470 -23.66 1.84 -11.46
C ASN A 470 -23.09 2.65 -10.28
N LYS A 471 -23.30 2.19 -9.03
CA LYS A 471 -22.69 2.76 -7.83
C LYS A 471 -21.58 1.84 -7.31
N PHE A 472 -20.34 2.26 -7.51
CA PHE A 472 -19.16 1.54 -7.04
C PHE A 472 -18.87 1.81 -5.56
N LEU A 473 -18.55 0.77 -4.81
CA LEU A 473 -18.00 0.94 -3.46
C LEU A 473 -16.56 1.47 -3.56
N ARG A 474 -16.31 2.69 -3.09
CA ARG A 474 -14.95 3.15 -2.77
C ARG A 474 -14.67 2.79 -1.32
N PHE A 475 -13.41 2.44 -1.00
CA PHE A 475 -12.97 2.07 0.35
C PHE A 475 -13.65 2.94 1.42
N ALA A 476 -14.53 2.33 2.22
CA ALA A 476 -14.97 2.88 3.49
C ALA A 476 -14.15 2.13 4.54
N SER A 477 -13.21 2.82 5.17
CA SER A 477 -12.43 2.35 6.31
C SER A 477 -13.30 2.25 7.55
#